data_AF-A0A0C9SX17-F1
#
_entry.id   AF-A0A0C9SX17-F1
#
_cell.length_a   1.000
_cell.length_b   1.000
_cell.length_c   1.000
_cell.angle_alpha   90.00
_cell.angle_beta   90.00
_cell.angle_gamma   90.00
#
_symmetry.space_group_name_H-M   'P 1'
#
loop_
_entity.id
_entity.type
_entity.pdbx_description
1 polymer ?
#
loop_
_entity_poly.entity_id
_entity_poly.type
_entity_poly.pdbx_seq_one_letter_code
_entity_poly.pdbx_strand_id
1 'polypeptide(L)'
;CLSCQGSHAWCSGCAVAFHRHLPFHTLQRWTGKLYDSVTLYNLGFIWYLGHGSDPCPNNAFGSGTDDSCDSFTVVHSTGIFIHRLKWCRCEQVKLEDRHLQLLQARMFSSTTSKPQTAFTFEVLNHFLIDSLECKTSAMSFYQKLRRLTNNPFPDAVPVRLRIII
;
A
#
# COMPACT_ATOMS: atom_id res chain seq x y z
N CYS A 1 15.05 5.75 -6.22
CA CYS A 1 13.85 4.89 -6.40
C CYS A 1 14.12 4.01 -7.60
N LEU A 2 13.70 2.74 -7.57
CA LEU A 2 13.85 1.82 -8.69
C LEU A 2 12.71 1.91 -9.71
N SER A 3 11.58 2.49 -9.32
CA SER A 3 10.38 2.65 -10.16
C SER A 3 10.30 4.00 -10.86
N CYS A 4 10.93 5.05 -10.33
CA CYS A 4 10.97 6.36 -10.98
C CYS A 4 11.90 6.32 -12.21
N GLN A 5 11.51 7.03 -13.26
CA GLN A 5 12.41 7.31 -14.38
C GLN A 5 13.41 8.40 -13.97
N GLY A 6 14.67 8.24 -14.39
CA GLY A 6 15.75 9.19 -14.10
C GLY A 6 16.64 8.79 -12.91
N SER A 7 17.81 9.44 -12.83
CA SER A 7 18.78 9.21 -11.75
C SER A 7 18.55 10.21 -10.62
N HIS A 8 17.90 9.75 -9.55
CA HIS A 8 17.60 10.59 -8.39
C HIS A 8 18.07 9.94 -7.08
N ALA A 9 18.78 10.72 -6.27
CA ALA A 9 19.10 10.41 -4.89
C ALA A 9 18.41 11.45 -4.00
N TRP A 10 17.62 10.98 -3.02
CA TRP A 10 16.87 11.85 -2.11
C TRP A 10 17.23 11.53 -0.67
N CYS A 11 17.17 12.54 0.20
CA CYS A 11 17.03 12.28 1.63
C CYS A 11 15.65 11.66 1.92
N SER A 12 15.47 11.09 3.12
CA SER A 12 14.21 10.44 3.50
C SER A 12 12.99 11.34 3.35
N GLY A 13 13.08 12.62 3.77
CA GLY A 13 12.00 13.59 3.65
C GLY A 13 11.63 13.92 2.20
N CYS A 14 12.63 14.19 1.36
CA CYS A 14 12.41 14.43 -0.07
C CYS A 14 11.83 13.20 -0.78
N ALA A 15 12.26 11.98 -0.40
CA ALA A 15 11.68 10.77 -0.93
C ALA A 15 10.19 10.67 -0.57
N VAL A 16 9.81 10.90 0.69
CA VAL A 16 8.40 10.88 1.11
C VAL A 16 7.58 11.94 0.38
N ALA A 17 8.09 13.16 0.26
CA ALA A 17 7.40 14.26 -0.41
C ALA A 17 7.16 13.97 -1.91
N PHE A 18 8.20 13.49 -2.60
CA PHE A 18 8.11 13.19 -4.04
C PHE A 18 7.18 12.00 -4.34
N HIS A 19 7.17 10.97 -3.49
CA HIS A 19 6.36 9.77 -3.70
C HIS A 19 4.97 9.85 -3.06
N ARG A 20 4.52 11.04 -2.66
CA ARG A 20 3.23 11.23 -1.99
C ARG A 20 2.04 10.63 -2.77
N HIS A 21 2.08 10.73 -4.09
CA HIS A 21 1.07 10.21 -5.01
C HIS A 21 1.53 8.93 -5.74
N LEU A 22 2.67 8.37 -5.33
CA LEU A 22 3.29 7.19 -5.91
C LEU A 22 3.58 6.14 -4.81
N PRO A 23 2.56 5.69 -4.06
CA PRO A 23 2.75 4.85 -2.88
C PRO A 23 3.33 3.47 -3.20
N PHE A 24 3.19 2.99 -4.45
CA PHE A 24 3.61 1.66 -4.89
C PHE A 24 4.98 1.63 -5.57
N HIS A 25 5.79 2.66 -5.36
CA HIS A 25 7.15 2.73 -5.90
C HIS A 25 8.16 2.03 -4.99
N THR A 26 9.05 1.24 -5.59
CA THR A 26 10.10 0.51 -4.87
C THR A 26 11.29 1.40 -4.61
N LEU A 27 11.76 1.42 -3.36
CA LEU A 27 12.89 2.25 -2.92
C LEU A 27 14.05 1.40 -2.43
N GLN A 28 15.24 1.97 -2.57
CA GLN A 28 16.46 1.46 -1.95
C GLN A 28 17.19 2.62 -1.29
N ARG A 29 17.92 2.30 -0.23
CA ARG A 29 18.77 3.24 0.49
C ARG A 29 20.22 2.77 0.41
N TRP A 30 21.12 3.69 0.08
CA TRP A 30 22.55 3.44 0.19
C TRP A 30 22.97 3.45 1.67
N THR A 31 23.60 2.38 2.13
CA THR A 31 24.09 2.24 3.52
C THR A 31 25.55 2.65 3.69
N GLY A 32 26.22 3.08 2.61
CA GLY A 32 27.67 3.31 2.57
C GLY A 32 28.46 2.15 1.94
N LYS A 33 27.89 0.94 1.94
CA LYS A 33 28.52 -0.26 1.37
C LYS A 33 27.66 -0.96 0.32
N LEU A 34 26.36 -1.03 0.57
CA LEU A 34 25.40 -1.69 -0.31
C LEU A 34 24.07 -0.94 -0.33
N TYR A 35 23.29 -1.21 -1.37
CA TYR A 35 21.89 -0.80 -1.43
C TYR A 35 21.02 -1.78 -0.68
N ASP A 36 20.32 -1.28 0.32
CA ASP A 36 19.34 -2.04 1.09
C ASP A 36 17.92 -1.63 0.69
N SER A 37 16.99 -2.57 0.77
CA SER A 37 15.57 -2.28 0.52
C SER A 37 15.03 -1.35 1.61
N VAL A 38 14.27 -0.35 1.21
CA VAL A 38 13.56 0.52 2.15
C VAL A 38 12.15 0.75 1.63
N THR A 39 11.17 0.81 2.53
CA THR A 39 9.79 1.13 2.14
C THR A 39 9.46 2.57 2.49
N LEU A 40 8.47 3.15 1.80
CA LEU A 40 7.92 4.45 2.19
C LEU A 40 7.42 4.44 3.64
N TYR A 41 6.88 3.31 4.11
CA TYR A 41 6.54 3.10 5.52
C TYR A 41 7.73 3.31 6.46
N ASN A 42 8.89 2.72 6.16
CA ASN A 42 10.10 2.91 6.97
C ASN A 42 10.59 4.36 6.95
N LEU A 43 10.33 5.10 5.88
CA LEU A 43 10.68 6.52 5.76
C LEU A 43 9.69 7.47 6.42
N GLY A 44 8.59 6.95 7.01
CA GLY A 44 7.58 7.75 7.70
C GLY A 44 6.45 8.27 6.81
N PHE A 45 6.27 7.73 5.61
CA PHE A 45 5.13 8.06 4.77
C PHE A 45 3.81 7.67 5.43
N ILE A 46 2.88 8.62 5.48
CA ILE A 46 1.50 8.43 5.92
C ILE A 46 0.61 8.64 4.71
N TRP A 47 -0.20 7.62 4.42
CA TRP A 47 -1.21 7.70 3.38
C TRP A 47 -2.53 8.16 4.00
N TYR A 48 -2.90 9.40 3.70
CA TYR A 48 -4.22 9.94 4.04
C TYR A 48 -5.24 9.52 2.99
N LEU A 49 -6.31 8.87 3.43
CA LEU A 49 -7.46 8.61 2.57
C LEU A 49 -8.36 9.85 2.51
N GLY A 50 -8.94 10.09 1.34
CA GLY A 50 -9.64 11.33 1.04
C GLY A 50 -8.69 12.50 0.77
N HIS A 51 -9.26 13.64 0.37
CA HIS A 51 -8.54 14.90 0.14
C HIS A 51 -7.28 14.79 -0.72
N GLY A 52 -7.24 13.89 -1.72
CA GLY A 52 -6.09 13.78 -2.61
C GLY A 52 -4.76 13.45 -1.92
N SER A 53 -4.78 12.69 -0.82
CA SER A 53 -3.61 12.40 0.04
C SER A 53 -3.18 13.55 0.97
N ASP A 54 -3.99 14.60 1.12
CA ASP A 54 -3.85 15.61 2.16
C ASP A 54 -4.41 15.18 3.52
N PRO A 55 -3.79 15.61 4.64
CA PRO A 55 -4.37 15.39 5.96
C PRO A 55 -5.78 15.96 6.03
N CYS A 56 -6.73 15.13 6.46
CA CYS A 56 -8.09 15.59 6.70
C CYS A 56 -8.07 16.69 7.80
N PRO A 57 -8.69 17.87 7.59
CA PRO A 57 -8.73 18.94 8.60
C PRO A 57 -9.27 18.45 9.95
N ASN A 58 -10.25 17.54 9.91
CA ASN A 58 -10.89 16.98 11.11
C ASN A 58 -9.99 16.00 11.88
N ASN A 59 -8.85 15.58 11.33
CA ASN A 59 -7.88 14.77 12.08
C ASN A 59 -7.09 15.61 13.11
N ALA A 60 -7.01 16.93 12.94
CA ALA A 60 -6.29 17.81 13.88
C ALA A 60 -7.13 18.22 15.11
N PHE A 61 -8.47 18.21 14.97
CA PHE A 61 -9.40 18.70 16.00
C PHE A 61 -10.06 17.59 16.85
N GLY A 62 -9.78 16.32 16.56
CA GLY A 62 -10.39 15.17 17.24
C GLY A 62 -9.57 14.62 18.39
N SER A 63 -10.03 14.85 19.62
CA SER A 63 -9.56 14.18 20.84
C SER A 63 -9.64 12.65 20.74
N GLY A 64 -8.50 11.96 20.91
CA GLY A 64 -8.43 10.84 21.85
C GLY A 64 -8.45 9.38 21.36
N THR A 65 -8.59 9.07 20.07
CA THR A 65 -8.32 7.69 19.60
C THR A 65 -7.48 7.71 18.32
N ASP A 66 -6.25 7.22 18.45
CA ASP A 66 -5.31 7.04 17.36
C ASP A 66 -5.78 5.86 16.48
N ASP A 67 -6.82 6.10 15.69
CA ASP A 67 -7.40 5.11 14.76
C ASP A 67 -6.57 5.04 13.46
N SER A 68 -5.25 5.27 13.57
CA SER A 68 -4.31 4.91 12.51
C SER A 68 -4.28 3.40 12.40
N CYS A 69 -4.23 2.94 11.15
CA CYS A 69 -3.63 1.64 10.93
C CYS A 69 -2.12 1.85 10.86
N ASP A 70 -1.40 1.47 11.92
CA ASP A 70 0.07 1.53 11.94
C ASP A 70 0.66 0.71 10.80
N SER A 71 0.05 -0.41 10.45
CA SER A 71 0.50 -1.23 9.32
C SER A 71 -0.68 -1.71 8.49
N PHE A 72 -0.88 -1.09 7.33
CA PHE A 72 -1.89 -1.48 6.35
C PHE A 72 -1.21 -2.08 5.11
N THR A 73 -1.61 -3.29 4.73
CA THR A 73 -1.03 -4.00 3.58
C THR A 73 -1.83 -3.68 2.31
N VAL A 74 -1.15 -3.24 1.25
CA VAL A 74 -1.76 -3.04 -0.06
C VAL A 74 -1.10 -3.96 -1.08
N VAL A 75 -1.91 -4.75 -1.76
CA VAL A 75 -1.49 -5.62 -2.85
C VAL A 75 -1.64 -4.86 -4.17
N HIS A 76 -0.53 -4.65 -4.86
CA HIS A 76 -0.43 -3.94 -6.12
C HIS A 76 0.17 -4.84 -7.21
N SER A 77 -0.01 -4.50 -8.48
CA SER A 77 0.51 -5.26 -9.61
C SER A 77 2.04 -5.43 -9.59
N THR A 78 2.74 -4.46 -8.99
CA THR A 78 4.21 -4.44 -8.87
C THR A 78 4.74 -5.07 -7.59
N GLY A 79 3.87 -5.48 -6.66
CA GLY A 79 4.29 -6.06 -5.38
C GLY A 79 3.33 -5.80 -4.23
N ILE A 80 3.77 -6.18 -3.02
CA ILE A 80 3.02 -6.06 -1.77
C ILE A 80 3.67 -4.97 -0.93
N PHE A 81 2.88 -3.95 -0.60
CA PHE A 81 3.34 -2.75 0.10
C PHE A 81 2.72 -2.67 1.49
N ILE A 82 3.44 -2.07 2.42
CA ILE A 82 2.94 -1.73 3.75
C ILE A 82 2.98 -0.21 3.88
N HIS A 83 1.91 0.38 4.39
CA HIS A 83 1.79 1.82 4.64
C HIS A 83 1.16 2.11 6.00
N ARG A 84 1.45 3.29 6.55
CA ARG A 84 0.62 3.89 7.60
C ARG A 84 -0.57 4.53 6.93
N LEU A 85 -1.77 4.22 7.40
CA LEU A 85 -3.00 4.73 6.82
C LEU A 85 -3.76 5.59 7.83
N LYS A 86 -4.18 6.78 7.42
CA LYS A 86 -5.05 7.67 8.17
C LYS A 86 -6.36 7.86 7.41
N TRP A 87 -7.46 7.53 8.07
CA TRP A 87 -8.80 7.66 7.52
C TRP A 87 -9.24 9.13 7.45
N CYS A 88 -10.11 9.44 6.50
CA CYS A 88 -10.85 10.70 6.46
C CYS A 88 -11.92 10.72 7.56
N ARG A 89 -12.14 11.89 8.18
CA ARG A 89 -13.13 12.13 9.24
C ARG A 89 -14.05 13.33 8.93
N CYS A 90 -14.28 13.62 7.65
CA CYS A 90 -15.29 14.60 7.27
C CYS A 90 -16.68 14.16 7.77
N GLU A 91 -17.52 15.12 8.18
CA GLU A 91 -18.83 14.87 8.79
C GLU A 91 -19.75 13.96 7.94
N GLN A 92 -19.52 13.96 6.63
CA GLN A 92 -20.26 13.18 5.64
C GLN A 92 -19.86 11.70 5.61
N VAL A 93 -18.82 11.28 6.33
CA VAL A 93 -18.23 9.94 6.24
C VAL A 93 -18.34 9.24 7.59
N LYS A 94 -19.08 8.13 7.64
CA LYS A 94 -19.22 7.35 8.87
C LYS A 94 -18.04 6.38 9.04
N LEU A 95 -17.83 5.92 10.28
CA LEU A 95 -16.77 4.95 10.59
C LEU A 95 -16.97 3.59 9.92
N GLU A 96 -18.22 3.20 9.66
CA GLU A 96 -18.61 2.00 8.91
C GLU A 96 -18.22 2.06 7.43
N ASP A 97 -17.98 3.27 6.90
CA ASP A 97 -17.68 3.54 5.49
C ASP A 97 -16.19 3.45 5.16
N ARG A 98 -15.35 2.86 6.03
CA ARG A 98 -13.91 2.66 5.76
C ARG A 98 -13.67 1.92 4.44
N HIS A 99 -14.45 0.89 4.17
CA HIS A 99 -14.38 0.15 2.92
C HIS A 99 -14.76 1.03 1.70
N LEU A 100 -15.69 1.98 1.86
CA LEU A 100 -16.03 2.97 0.83
C LEU A 100 -14.89 3.97 0.59
N GLN A 101 -14.19 4.42 1.64
CA GLN A 101 -13.00 5.29 1.48
C GLN A 101 -11.89 4.58 0.69
N LEU A 102 -11.69 3.27 0.91
CA LEU A 102 -10.76 2.48 0.12
C LEU A 102 -11.22 2.37 -1.34
N LEU A 103 -12.51 2.15 -1.59
CA LEU A 103 -13.07 2.09 -2.94
C LEU A 103 -12.90 3.41 -3.69
N GLN A 104 -13.12 4.55 -3.03
CA GLN A 104 -12.85 5.88 -3.56
C GLN A 104 -11.37 6.07 -3.89
N ALA A 105 -10.48 5.48 -3.09
CA ALA A 105 -9.04 5.41 -3.37
C ALA A 105 -8.64 4.28 -4.35
N ARG A 106 -9.61 3.72 -5.10
CA ARG A 106 -9.39 2.67 -6.11
C ARG A 106 -8.79 1.38 -5.54
N MET A 107 -9.17 1.03 -4.31
CA MET A 107 -8.77 -0.20 -3.62
C MET A 107 -9.99 -0.97 -3.12
N PHE A 108 -9.91 -2.30 -3.19
CA PHE A 108 -10.90 -3.23 -2.65
C PHE A 108 -10.39 -3.84 -1.36
N SER A 109 -11.13 -3.68 -0.26
CA SER A 109 -10.78 -4.24 1.03
C SER A 109 -10.96 -5.75 1.08
N SER A 110 -10.04 -6.47 1.75
CA SER A 110 -10.22 -7.91 2.02
C SER A 110 -11.35 -8.19 3.01
N THR A 111 -11.67 -7.24 3.91
CA THR A 111 -12.75 -7.33 4.91
C THR A 111 -13.43 -5.98 5.05
N THR A 112 -14.74 -5.97 5.28
CA THR A 112 -15.53 -4.73 5.38
C THR A 112 -15.48 -4.11 6.78
N SER A 113 -15.41 -4.92 7.84
CA SER A 113 -15.51 -4.46 9.24
C SER A 113 -14.24 -3.76 9.77
N LYS A 114 -13.06 -4.32 9.50
CA LYS A 114 -11.76 -3.75 9.89
C LYS A 114 -10.71 -4.11 8.84
N PRO A 115 -10.66 -3.38 7.71
CA PRO A 115 -9.70 -3.67 6.67
C PRO A 115 -8.28 -3.45 7.21
N GLN A 116 -7.45 -4.49 7.11
CA GLN A 116 -6.00 -4.40 7.31
C GLN A 116 -5.23 -4.66 6.01
N THR A 117 -5.92 -5.18 5.00
CA THR A 117 -5.39 -5.50 3.70
C THR A 117 -6.37 -5.04 2.63
N ALA A 118 -5.85 -4.41 1.57
CA ALA A 118 -6.62 -4.10 0.38
C ALA A 118 -5.87 -4.47 -0.90
N PHE A 119 -6.62 -4.64 -1.97
CA PHE A 119 -6.13 -4.94 -3.32
C PHE A 119 -6.43 -3.75 -4.22
N THR A 120 -5.47 -3.31 -5.00
CA THR A 120 -5.75 -2.33 -6.05
C THR A 120 -6.61 -2.94 -7.16
N PHE A 121 -7.44 -2.15 -7.83
CA PHE A 121 -8.16 -2.66 -9.00
C PHE A 121 -7.22 -3.17 -10.09
N GLU A 122 -6.02 -2.59 -10.22
CA GLU A 122 -5.00 -3.04 -11.17
C GLU A 122 -4.56 -4.48 -10.90
N VAL A 123 -4.26 -4.84 -9.65
CA VAL A 123 -3.85 -6.23 -9.34
C VAL A 123 -4.99 -7.23 -9.55
N LEU A 124 -6.23 -6.81 -9.29
CA LEU A 124 -7.41 -7.65 -9.55
C LEU A 124 -7.60 -7.89 -11.05
N ASN A 125 -7.41 -6.86 -11.88
CA ASN A 125 -7.44 -7.01 -13.34
C ASN A 125 -6.32 -7.92 -13.86
N HIS A 126 -5.10 -7.76 -13.34
CA HIS A 126 -3.98 -8.64 -13.71
C HIS A 126 -4.24 -10.09 -13.32
N PHE A 127 -4.80 -10.32 -12.12
CA PHE A 127 -5.18 -11.67 -11.71
C PHE A 127 -6.25 -12.26 -12.63
N LEU A 128 -7.29 -11.49 -12.98
CA LEU A 128 -8.34 -11.95 -13.88
C LEU A 128 -7.78 -12.38 -15.25
N ILE A 129 -6.93 -11.53 -15.85
CA ILE A 129 -6.30 -11.84 -17.15
C ILE A 129 -5.39 -13.07 -17.03
N ASP A 130 -4.53 -13.15 -16.01
CA ASP A 130 -3.62 -14.29 -15.80
C ASP A 130 -4.38 -15.61 -15.52
N SER A 131 -5.55 -15.54 -14.88
CA SER A 131 -6.42 -16.69 -14.63
C SER A 131 -7.15 -17.15 -15.89
N LEU A 132 -7.56 -16.23 -16.75
CA LEU A 132 -8.24 -16.55 -18.02
C LEU A 132 -7.27 -17.09 -19.07
N GLU A 133 -6.16 -16.40 -19.30
CA GLU A 133 -5.22 -16.71 -20.38
C GLU A 133 -4.25 -17.83 -20.01
N CYS A 134 -3.72 -17.81 -18.78
CA CYS A 134 -2.67 -18.73 -18.34
C CYS A 134 -3.17 -19.80 -17.37
N LYS A 135 -4.47 -19.83 -17.04
CA LYS A 135 -5.04 -20.74 -16.02
C LYS A 135 -4.32 -20.64 -14.68
N THR A 136 -3.83 -19.44 -14.36
CA THR A 136 -3.06 -19.18 -13.14
C THR A 136 -3.97 -19.29 -11.93
N SER A 137 -3.60 -20.14 -10.98
CA SER A 137 -4.29 -20.21 -9.69
C SER A 137 -3.98 -18.96 -8.84
N ALA A 138 -4.89 -18.63 -7.91
CA ALA A 138 -4.67 -17.53 -6.97
C ALA A 138 -3.34 -17.67 -6.21
N MET A 139 -2.95 -18.90 -5.84
CA MET A 139 -1.70 -19.17 -5.13
C MET A 139 -0.47 -18.92 -6.01
N SER A 140 -0.47 -19.37 -7.27
CA SER A 140 0.64 -19.11 -8.19
C SER A 140 0.79 -17.62 -8.48
N PHE A 141 -0.32 -16.90 -8.66
CA PHE A 141 -0.30 -15.45 -8.83
C PHE A 141 0.20 -14.73 -7.57
N TYR A 142 -0.18 -15.19 -6.38
CA TYR A 142 0.34 -14.68 -5.13
C TYR A 142 1.86 -14.91 -4.99
N GLN A 143 2.38 -16.06 -5.39
CA GLN A 143 3.82 -16.33 -5.41
C GLN A 143 4.57 -15.41 -6.40
N LYS A 144 3.97 -15.12 -7.57
CA LYS A 144 4.47 -14.11 -8.51
C LYS A 144 4.60 -12.74 -7.82
N LEU A 145 3.57 -12.29 -7.11
CA LEU A 145 3.60 -11.03 -6.36
C LEU A 145 4.68 -10.99 -5.26
N ARG A 146 4.90 -12.10 -4.54
CA ARG A 146 5.97 -12.20 -3.53
C ARG A 146 7.35 -12.04 -4.18
N ARG A 147 7.57 -12.66 -5.34
CA ARG A 147 8.82 -12.51 -6.09
C ARG A 147 9.02 -11.10 -6.64
N LEU A 148 7.96 -10.43 -7.10
CA LEU A 148 8.02 -9.01 -7.49
C LEU A 148 8.39 -8.11 -6.30
N THR A 149 7.93 -8.46 -5.10
CA THR A 149 8.22 -7.71 -3.87
C THR A 149 9.65 -7.96 -3.36
N ASN A 150 10.07 -9.22 -3.30
CA ASN A 150 11.40 -9.63 -2.87
C ASN A 150 11.79 -10.94 -3.60
N ASN A 151 12.47 -10.82 -4.73
CA ASN A 151 12.83 -11.99 -5.53
C ASN A 151 13.84 -12.92 -4.84
N PRO A 152 14.90 -12.42 -4.15
CA PRO A 152 15.83 -13.28 -3.43
C PRO A 152 15.18 -14.06 -2.29
N PHE A 153 14.25 -13.45 -1.56
CA PHE A 153 13.61 -14.04 -0.38
C PHE A 153 12.08 -13.83 -0.41
N PRO A 154 11.35 -14.51 -1.31
CA PRO A 154 9.90 -14.34 -1.44
C PRO A 154 9.18 -14.77 -0.16
N ASP A 155 9.79 -15.67 0.61
CA ASP A 155 9.23 -16.16 1.87
C ASP A 155 9.23 -15.16 3.02
N ALA A 156 10.07 -14.14 2.94
CA ALA A 156 10.13 -13.06 3.92
C ALA A 156 9.02 -12.01 3.75
N VAL A 157 8.27 -12.06 2.65
CA VAL A 157 7.18 -11.10 2.38
C VAL A 157 5.98 -11.43 3.28
N PRO A 158 5.58 -10.52 4.18
CA PRO A 158 4.56 -10.82 5.19
C PRO A 158 3.19 -11.07 4.57
N VAL A 159 2.53 -12.13 5.04
CA VAL A 159 1.19 -12.52 4.60
C VAL A 159 0.17 -12.09 5.66
N ARG A 160 -0.65 -11.09 5.35
CA ARG A 160 -1.87 -10.76 6.12
C ARG A 160 -3.13 -11.00 5.28
N LEU A 161 -3.15 -12.11 4.57
CA LEU A 161 -4.32 -12.55 3.82
C LEU A 161 -5.02 -13.64 4.62
N ARG A 162 -6.10 -13.26 5.32
CA ARG A 162 -7.15 -14.23 5.63
C ARG A 162 -7.94 -14.38 4.34
N ILE A 163 -7.57 -15.38 3.53
CA ILE A 163 -8.28 -15.69 2.30
C ILE A 163 -9.71 -16.06 2.71
N ILE A 164 -10.69 -15.23 2.32
CA ILE A 164 -12.07 -15.67 2.22
C ILE A 164 -12.16 -16.25 0.81
N ILE A 165 -12.20 -17.58 0.73
CA ILE A 165 -12.58 -18.32 -0.47
C ILE A 165 -14.10 -18.28 -0.55
#